data_AF-A0A943JYQ7-F1
#
_entry.id   AF-A0A943JYQ7-F1
#
_cell.length_a   1.000
_cell.length_b   1.000
_cell.length_c   1.000
_cell.angle_alpha   90.00
_cell.angle_beta   90.00
_cell.angle_gamma   90.00
#
_symmetry.space_group_name_H-M   'P 1'
#
loop_
_entity.id
_entity.type
_entity.pdbx_description
1 polymer ?
#
loop_
_entity_poly.entity_id
_entity_poly.type
_entity_poly.pdbx_seq_one_letter_code
_entity_poly.pdbx_strand_id
1 'polypeptide(L)'
;MLNRFRNLKIVRKLKNEISPRLRWLMFEKQNIDKSSPEYIKMISGVEDIQTNSDERRLEAMVREQLKEEFPNIENMKSYELLVDAVMHNLKKKQLQATEDLDIE
;
A
#
# COMPACT_ATOMS: atom_id res chain seq x y z
N MET A 1 4.25 -41.30 -13.39
CA MET A 1 3.78 -40.03 -12.78
C MET A 1 4.83 -38.92 -12.70
N LEU A 2 6.15 -39.19 -12.83
CA LEU A 2 7.20 -38.16 -12.68
C LEU A 2 7.24 -37.06 -13.77
N ASN A 3 6.73 -37.32 -14.98
CA ASN A 3 6.77 -36.34 -16.08
C ASN A 3 5.83 -35.14 -15.89
N ARG A 4 4.81 -35.21 -15.01
CA ARG A 4 3.91 -34.07 -14.73
C ARG A 4 4.62 -32.95 -13.95
N PHE A 5 5.56 -33.30 -13.08
CA PHE A 5 6.30 -32.33 -12.26
C PHE A 5 7.35 -31.52 -13.02
N ARG A 6 7.84 -32.01 -14.18
CA ARG A 6 8.71 -31.22 -15.08
C ARG A 6 7.95 -30.05 -15.70
N ASN A 7 6.73 -30.29 -16.15
CA ASN A 7 5.90 -29.27 -16.78
C ASN A 7 5.46 -28.20 -15.77
N LEU A 8 5.19 -28.58 -14.52
CA LEU A 8 4.87 -27.61 -13.46
C LEU A 8 6.01 -26.65 -13.13
N LYS A 9 7.28 -27.10 -13.19
CA LYS A 9 8.45 -26.22 -12.99
C LYS A 9 8.60 -25.22 -14.14
N ILE A 10 8.36 -25.65 -15.38
CA ILE A 10 8.41 -24.80 -16.57
C ILE A 10 7.28 -23.75 -16.52
N VAL A 11 6.06 -24.16 -16.17
CA VAL A 11 4.91 -23.25 -15.99
C VAL A 11 5.16 -22.24 -14.86
N ARG A 12 5.76 -22.66 -13.74
CA ARG A 12 6.16 -21.74 -12.64
C ARG A 12 7.24 -20.76 -13.08
N LYS A 13 8.24 -21.19 -13.85
CA LYS A 13 9.25 -20.27 -14.43
C LYS A 13 8.61 -19.27 -15.38
N LEU A 14 7.73 -19.71 -16.27
CA LEU A 14 6.96 -18.81 -17.15
C LEU A 14 6.11 -17.81 -16.38
N LYS A 15 5.45 -18.20 -15.27
CA LYS A 15 4.68 -17.28 -14.40
C LYS A 15 5.56 -16.19 -13.78
N ASN A 16 6.79 -16.54 -13.44
CA ASN A 16 7.76 -15.60 -12.84
C ASN A 16 8.49 -14.77 -13.90
N GLU A 17 8.65 -15.30 -15.12
CA GLU A 17 9.31 -14.70 -16.29
C GLU A 17 8.31 -14.05 -17.28
N ILE A 18 7.05 -13.81 -16.88
CA ILE A 18 6.11 -13.10 -17.75
C ILE A 18 6.65 -11.68 -17.93
N SER A 19 7.27 -11.44 -19.08
CA SER A 19 7.76 -10.13 -19.49
C SER A 19 6.64 -9.10 -19.34
N PRO A 20 6.95 -7.84 -18.97
CA PRO A 20 5.94 -6.79 -18.83
C PRO A 20 5.02 -6.72 -20.06
N ARG A 21 5.56 -6.92 -21.26
CA ARG A 21 4.82 -6.93 -22.52
C ARG A 21 3.77 -8.05 -22.60
N LEU A 22 4.06 -9.27 -22.14
CA LEU A 22 3.05 -10.34 -22.08
C LEU A 22 2.01 -10.08 -20.98
N ARG A 23 2.36 -9.43 -19.88
CA ARG A 23 1.39 -9.03 -18.84
C ARG A 23 0.39 -8.02 -19.39
N TRP A 24 0.89 -7.01 -20.11
CA TRP A 24 0.03 -6.04 -20.82
C TRP A 24 -0.88 -6.70 -21.86
N LEU A 25 -0.37 -7.68 -22.62
CA LEU A 25 -1.14 -8.38 -23.63
C LEU A 25 -2.20 -9.31 -23.00
N MET A 26 -1.90 -9.94 -21.87
CA MET A 26 -2.90 -10.67 -21.07
C MET A 26 -3.95 -9.74 -20.47
N PHE A 27 -3.54 -8.55 -20.00
CA PHE A 27 -4.42 -7.52 -19.47
C PHE A 27 -5.35 -6.94 -20.55
N GLU A 28 -4.84 -6.67 -21.74
CA GLU A 28 -5.64 -6.23 -22.89
C GLU A 28 -6.66 -7.29 -23.32
N LYS A 29 -6.27 -8.57 -23.24
CA LYS A 29 -7.15 -9.71 -23.55
C LYS A 29 -8.12 -10.07 -22.43
N GLN A 30 -7.88 -9.62 -21.20
CA GLN A 30 -8.91 -9.67 -20.18
C GLN A 30 -9.97 -8.65 -20.59
N ASN A 31 -11.18 -9.11 -20.89
CA ASN A 31 -12.35 -8.26 -21.08
C ASN A 31 -12.72 -7.63 -19.73
N ILE A 32 -11.87 -6.77 -19.21
CA ILE A 32 -12.15 -5.95 -18.03
C ILE A 32 -13.22 -4.99 -18.50
N ASP A 33 -14.41 -5.15 -17.94
CA ASP A 33 -15.53 -4.28 -18.26
C ASP A 33 -15.15 -2.86 -17.87
N LYS A 34 -14.95 -2.00 -18.87
CA LYS A 34 -14.55 -0.60 -18.69
C LYS A 34 -15.66 0.24 -18.05
N SER A 35 -16.87 -0.31 -17.99
CA SER A 35 -18.01 0.26 -17.26
C SER A 35 -18.12 -0.28 -15.83
N SER A 36 -17.29 -1.25 -15.43
CA SER A 36 -17.33 -1.77 -14.07
C SER A 36 -16.89 -0.70 -13.07
N PRO A 37 -17.58 -0.60 -11.92
CA PRO A 37 -17.18 0.28 -10.83
C PRO A 37 -15.73 0.05 -10.40
N GLU A 38 -15.25 -1.19 -10.46
CA GLU A 38 -13.89 -1.60 -10.10
C GLU A 38 -12.84 -1.03 -11.05
N TYR A 39 -13.07 -1.03 -12.37
CA TYR A 39 -12.17 -0.42 -13.35
C TYR A 39 -12.15 1.11 -13.21
N ILE A 40 -13.33 1.71 -12.99
CA ILE A 40 -13.43 3.15 -12.76
C ILE A 40 -12.70 3.52 -11.46
N LYS A 41 -12.83 2.73 -10.40
CA LYS A 41 -12.11 2.92 -9.13
C LYS A 41 -10.60 2.80 -9.31
N MET A 42 -10.14 1.80 -10.07
CA MET A 42 -8.72 1.59 -10.38
C MET A 42 -8.09 2.74 -11.16
N ILE A 43 -8.80 3.30 -12.16
CA ILE A 43 -8.27 4.41 -12.98
C ILE A 43 -8.43 5.76 -12.30
N SER A 44 -9.51 5.95 -11.55
CA SER A 44 -9.79 7.23 -10.90
C SER A 44 -8.85 7.55 -9.74
N GLY A 45 -8.12 6.56 -9.20
CA GLY A 45 -7.17 6.77 -8.11
C GLY A 45 -7.83 7.31 -6.84
N VAL A 46 -9.15 7.14 -6.69
CA VAL A 46 -9.92 7.68 -5.56
C VAL A 46 -9.47 7.06 -4.24
N GLU A 47 -9.03 5.80 -4.26
CA GLU A 47 -8.42 5.16 -3.08
C GLU A 47 -7.11 5.85 -2.66
N ASP A 48 -6.25 6.23 -3.61
CA ASP A 48 -5.01 6.96 -3.33
C ASP A 48 -5.27 8.38 -2.80
N ILE A 49 -6.38 9.00 -3.23
CA ILE A 49 -6.80 10.31 -2.72
C ILE A 49 -7.32 10.19 -1.28
N GLN A 50 -8.07 9.13 -0.98
CA GLN A 50 -8.58 8.85 0.36
C GLN A 50 -7.43 8.56 1.34
N THR A 51 -6.49 7.69 0.97
CA THR A 51 -5.33 7.37 1.82
C THR A 51 -4.46 8.59 2.11
N ASN A 52 -4.18 9.44 1.12
CA ASN A 52 -3.46 10.70 1.35
C ASN A 52 -4.24 11.66 2.26
N SER A 53 -5.57 11.68 2.16
CA SER A 53 -6.40 12.52 3.03
C SER A 53 -6.40 12.03 4.48
N ASP A 54 -6.39 10.70 4.68
CA ASP A 54 -6.33 10.08 5.99
C ASP A 54 -4.96 10.25 6.65
N GLU A 55 -3.86 10.15 5.89
CA GLU A 55 -2.52 10.43 6.40
C GLU A 55 -2.38 11.87 6.90
N ARG A 56 -2.90 12.84 6.13
CA ARG A 56 -2.87 14.25 6.51
C ARG A 56 -3.73 14.53 7.75
N ARG A 57 -4.86 13.83 7.89
CA ARG A 57 -5.73 13.92 9.07
C ARG A 57 -5.02 13.34 10.30
N LEU A 58 -4.34 12.20 10.15
CA LEU A 58 -3.63 11.53 11.24
C LEU A 58 -2.45 12.37 11.72
N GLU A 59 -1.73 13.01 10.81
CA GLU A 59 -0.66 13.97 11.13
C GLU A 59 -1.17 15.18 11.93
N ALA A 60 -2.36 15.71 11.58
CA ALA A 60 -2.98 16.79 12.34
C ALA A 60 -3.33 16.37 13.77
N MET A 61 -3.85 15.14 13.96
CA MET A 61 -4.13 14.60 15.30
C MET A 61 -2.86 14.40 16.13
N VAL A 62 -1.78 13.91 15.51
CA VAL A 62 -0.46 13.77 16.17
C VAL A 62 0.07 15.13 16.61
N ARG A 63 -0.10 16.16 15.77
CA ARG A 63 0.27 17.54 16.11
C ARG A 63 -0.54 18.07 17.30
N GLU A 64 -1.85 17.84 17.34
CA GLU A 64 -2.68 18.26 18.47
C GLU A 64 -2.26 17.58 19.78
N GLN A 65 -2.07 16.25 19.77
CA GLN A 65 -1.62 15.52 20.95
C GLN A 65 -0.24 15.96 21.44
N LEU A 66 0.72 16.17 20.53
CA LEU A 66 2.05 16.65 20.90
C LEU A 66 2.02 18.06 21.51
N LYS A 67 1.09 18.91 21.09
CA LYS A 67 0.87 20.23 21.69
C LYS A 67 0.27 20.15 23.10
N GLU A 68 -0.62 19.19 23.35
CA GLU A 68 -1.21 18.96 24.67
C GLU A 68 -0.18 18.42 25.67
N GLU A 69 0.61 17.42 25.26
CA GLU A 69 1.58 16.74 26.14
C GLU A 69 2.84 17.58 26.40
N PHE A 70 3.25 18.40 25.43
CA PHE A 70 4.45 19.22 25.53
C PHE A 70 4.17 20.70 25.20
N PRO A 71 3.74 21.52 26.17
CA PRO A 71 3.57 22.94 25.96
C PRO A 71 4.90 23.61 25.53
N ASN A 72 4.83 24.52 24.56
CA ASN A 72 5.94 25.29 23.94
C ASN A 72 6.87 24.59 22.93
N ILE A 73 6.59 23.36 22.47
CA ILE A 73 7.48 22.69 21.49
C ILE A 73 7.30 23.16 20.04
N GLU A 74 6.21 23.89 19.74
CA GLU A 74 5.83 24.30 18.38
C GLU A 74 6.90 25.14 17.67
N ASN A 75 7.74 25.87 18.42
CA ASN A 75 8.80 26.71 17.86
C ASN A 75 10.14 25.99 17.70
N MET A 76 10.26 24.72 18.10
CA MET A 76 11.49 23.96 17.96
C MET A 76 11.56 23.28 16.59
N LYS A 77 12.72 23.36 15.93
CA LYS A 77 12.98 22.59 14.70
C LYS A 77 12.84 21.07 14.89
N SER A 78 12.96 20.58 16.12
CA SER A 78 12.77 19.17 16.47
C SER A 78 11.30 18.74 16.45
N TYR A 79 10.34 19.67 16.37
CA TYR A 79 8.92 19.34 16.37
C TYR A 79 8.50 18.54 15.14
N GLU A 80 8.84 19.01 13.94
CA GLU A 80 8.53 18.28 12.69
C GLU A 80 9.24 16.92 12.64
N LEU A 81 10.44 16.81 13.19
CA LEU A 81 11.16 15.53 13.30
C LEU A 81 10.44 14.56 14.25
N LEU A 82 9.90 15.06 15.36
CA LEU A 82 9.12 14.25 16.29
C LEU A 82 7.80 13.79 15.67
N VAL A 83 7.11 14.67 14.95
CA VAL A 83 5.89 14.34 14.21
C VAL A 83 6.19 13.24 13.19
N ASP A 84 7.24 13.39 12.37
CA ASP A 84 7.62 12.40 11.37
C ASP A 84 8.03 11.05 12.00
N ALA A 85 8.80 11.07 13.09
CA ALA A 85 9.17 9.86 13.81
C ALA A 85 7.95 9.13 14.40
N VAL A 86 6.98 9.86 14.96
CA VAL A 86 5.73 9.29 15.48
C VAL A 86 4.89 8.70 14.35
N MET A 87 4.72 9.44 13.24
CA MET A 87 4.01 8.98 12.06
C MET A 87 4.63 7.69 11.49
N HIS A 88 5.96 7.65 11.36
CA HIS A 88 6.68 6.48 10.88
C HIS A 88 6.48 5.27 11.82
N ASN A 89 6.51 5.48 13.14
CA ASN A 89 6.27 4.41 14.11
C ASN A 89 4.82 3.90 14.06
N LEU A 90 3.83 4.77 13.85
CA LEU A 90 2.43 4.38 13.68
C LEU A 90 2.25 3.56 12.40
N LYS A 91 2.80 4.00 11.27
CA LYS A 91 2.78 3.25 10.01
C LYS A 91 3.46 1.89 10.16
N LYS A 92 4.61 1.83 10.85
CA LYS A 92 5.30 0.57 11.13
C LYS A 92 4.44 -0.41 11.94
N LYS A 93 3.71 0.06 12.96
CA LYS A 93 2.78 -0.78 13.74
C LYS A 93 1.60 -1.27 12.91
N GLN A 94 1.06 -0.43 12.02
CA GLN A 94 -0.03 -0.83 11.12
C GLN A 94 0.41 -1.91 10.12
N LEU A 95 1.63 -1.81 9.58
CA LEU A 95 2.20 -2.83 8.71
C LEU A 95 2.42 -4.15 9.44
N GLN A 96 2.92 -4.11 10.69
CA GLN A 96 3.06 -5.33 11.50
C GLN A 96 1.71 -5.99 11.79
N ALA A 97 0.69 -5.21 12.15
CA ALA A 97 -0.64 -5.74 12.42
C ALA A 97 -1.32 -6.35 11.18
N THR A 98 -0.98 -5.88 9.97
CA THR A 98 -1.48 -6.47 8.72
C THR A 98 -0.69 -7.71 8.32
N GLU A 99 0.62 -7.75 8.54
CA GLU A 99 1.44 -8.96 8.35
C GLU A 99 1.02 -10.10 9.29
N ASP A 100 0.64 -9.81 10.54
CA ASP A 100 0.18 -10.82 11.50
C ASP A 100 -1.20 -11.41 11.12
N LEU A 101 -2.06 -10.66 10.43
CA LEU A 101 -3.38 -11.13 9.98
C LEU A 101 -3.31 -12.05 8.76
N ASP A 102 -2.28 -11.92 7.92
CA ASP A 102 -2.10 -12.74 6.72
C ASP A 102 -1.53 -14.15 7.02
N ILE A 103 -1.21 -14.45 8.28
CA ILE A 103 -0.60 -15.71 8.72
C ILE A 103 -1.62 -16.68 9.39
N GLU A 104 -2.87 -16.26 9.63
CA GLU A 104 -3.97 -17.15 10.09
C GLU A 104 -4.75 -17.83 8.96
#